data_AF-A0A9P0DCQ7-F1
#
_entry.id   AF-A0A9P0DCQ7-F1
#
_cell.length_a   1.000
_cell.length_b   1.000
_cell.length_c   1.000
_cell.angle_alpha   90.00
_cell.angle_beta   90.00
_cell.angle_gamma   90.00
#
_symmetry.space_group_name_H-M   'P 1'
#
loop_
_entity.id
_entity.type
_entity.pdbx_description
1 polymer ?
#
loop_
_entity_poly.entity_id
_entity_poly.type
_entity_poly.pdbx_seq_one_letter_code
_entity_poly.pdbx_strand_id
1 'polypeptide(L)'
;MCLDTLAANDSIYMHVSKPPKDGSPSSIFYKELKAAASVIHPAASVEGVHKKINLADDILGWEHERFSIRRLPAFTLSTLKSHKDFRKYTIMDTRENLDFDRLVRNAKIIAEALARHIYNVPSGEIFGNSWNVDKKHIETWINYVASLPRSPQILSSKDNLLVATFKDTFNKYLRDVRVTNAVPDKRDPDFQFYQIASGTVNVYSVKPAIFDLVVTIGIILYLLVIYLFIDRLPSLYNLACSFTVNTKIKNN
;
A
#
# COMPACT_ATOMS: atom_id res chain seq x y z
N MET A 1 -7.90 -0.62 23.82
CA MET A 1 -8.64 -1.07 22.62
C MET A 1 -7.81 -0.69 21.42
N CYS A 2 -7.55 -1.62 20.52
CA CYS A 2 -6.93 -1.37 19.22
C CYS A 2 -8.00 -1.60 18.13
N LEU A 3 -7.99 -0.80 17.08
CA LEU A 3 -8.87 -0.96 15.92
C LEU A 3 -8.01 -1.37 14.73
N ASP A 4 -8.42 -2.44 14.04
CA ASP A 4 -7.82 -2.87 12.78
C ASP A 4 -8.94 -3.17 11.79
N THR A 5 -8.71 -2.89 10.50
CA THR A 5 -9.52 -3.26 9.34
C THR A 5 -11.01 -3.52 9.65
N LEU A 6 -11.82 -2.45 9.62
CA LEU A 6 -13.24 -2.48 9.98
C LEU A 6 -14.20 -2.54 8.79
N ALA A 7 -13.68 -2.62 7.57
CA ALA A 7 -14.49 -2.56 6.34
C ALA A 7 -14.52 -3.87 5.53
N ALA A 8 -13.73 -4.89 5.91
CA ALA A 8 -13.53 -6.06 5.06
C ALA A 8 -14.70 -7.05 5.08
N ASN A 9 -15.34 -7.24 6.25
CA ASN A 9 -16.49 -8.13 6.42
C ASN A 9 -17.56 -7.48 7.33
N ASP A 10 -18.77 -8.05 7.33
CA ASP A 10 -19.87 -7.60 8.20
C ASP A 10 -19.75 -8.09 9.65
N SER A 11 -19.03 -9.20 9.89
CA SER A 11 -18.79 -9.74 11.23
C SER A 11 -17.62 -9.04 11.92
N ILE A 12 -17.77 -8.74 13.21
CA ILE A 12 -16.71 -8.12 14.03
C ILE A 12 -16.12 -9.16 14.98
N TYR A 13 -14.81 -9.33 14.91
CA TYR A 13 -14.04 -10.19 15.80
C TYR A 13 -13.34 -9.37 16.87
N MET A 14 -13.53 -9.77 18.13
CA MET A 14 -12.75 -9.26 19.25
C MET A 14 -11.60 -10.23 19.52
N HIS A 15 -10.39 -9.83 19.12
CA HIS A 15 -9.17 -10.59 19.32
C HIS A 15 -8.59 -10.32 20.70
N VAL A 16 -8.37 -11.38 21.47
CA VAL A 16 -7.84 -11.27 22.84
C VAL A 16 -6.75 -12.30 23.09
N SER A 17 -5.67 -11.86 23.76
CA SER A 17 -4.54 -12.73 24.12
C SER A 17 -4.80 -13.61 25.35
N LYS A 18 -5.68 -13.14 26.24
CA LYS A 18 -6.12 -13.83 27.46
C LYS A 18 -7.63 -13.72 27.52
N PRO A 19 -8.37 -14.81 27.74
CA PRO A 19 -9.82 -14.73 27.86
C PRO A 19 -10.18 -13.74 28.98
N PRO A 20 -11.06 -12.77 28.71
CA PRO A 20 -11.40 -11.76 29.70
C PRO A 20 -12.14 -12.44 30.87
N LYS A 21 -11.74 -12.12 32.10
CA LYS A 21 -12.44 -12.61 33.29
C LYS A 21 -13.85 -12.02 33.34
N ASP A 22 -14.80 -12.77 33.87
CA ASP A 22 -16.15 -12.27 34.11
C ASP A 22 -16.12 -11.06 35.04
N GLY A 23 -16.79 -9.98 34.64
CA GLY A 23 -16.77 -8.69 35.33
C GLY A 23 -15.56 -7.80 35.03
N SER A 24 -14.57 -8.26 34.25
CA SER A 24 -13.52 -7.36 33.76
C SER A 24 -14.10 -6.33 32.78
N PRO A 25 -13.53 -5.10 32.69
CA PRO A 25 -14.00 -4.07 31.76
C PRO A 25 -14.07 -4.58 30.31
N SER A 26 -13.12 -5.43 29.90
CA SER A 26 -13.12 -6.05 28.57
C SER A 26 -14.29 -7.02 28.36
N SER A 27 -14.68 -7.79 29.38
CA SER A 27 -15.84 -8.70 29.31
C SER A 27 -17.16 -7.91 29.25
N ILE A 28 -17.26 -6.84 30.03
CA ILE A 28 -18.42 -5.93 30.00
C ILE A 28 -18.53 -5.31 28.61
N PHE A 29 -17.44 -4.74 28.09
CA PHE A 29 -17.41 -4.16 26.74
C PHE A 29 -17.80 -5.18 25.65
N TYR A 30 -17.35 -6.43 25.75
CA TYR A 30 -17.75 -7.47 24.81
C TYR A 30 -19.26 -7.76 24.82
N LYS A 31 -19.89 -7.77 26.00
CA LYS A 31 -21.34 -7.94 26.14
C LYS A 31 -22.08 -6.74 25.54
N GLU A 32 -21.63 -5.52 25.80
CA GLU A 32 -22.20 -4.30 25.23
C GLU A 32 -22.06 -4.25 23.70
N LEU A 33 -20.90 -4.67 23.17
CA LEU A 33 -20.67 -4.75 21.73
C LEU A 33 -21.63 -5.73 21.05
N LYS A 34 -21.85 -6.90 21.66
CA LYS A 34 -22.80 -7.90 21.16
C LYS A 34 -24.24 -7.37 21.20
N ALA A 35 -24.62 -6.66 22.26
CA ALA A 35 -25.94 -6.03 22.38
C ALA A 35 -26.13 -4.87 21.39
N ALA A 36 -25.08 -4.10 21.08
CA ALA A 36 -25.13 -3.02 20.09
C ALA A 36 -25.27 -3.58 18.68
N ALA A 37 -24.51 -4.62 18.36
CA ALA A 37 -24.58 -5.30 17.07
C ALA A 37 -25.96 -5.91 16.83
N SER A 38 -26.57 -6.58 17.81
CA SER A 38 -27.90 -7.19 17.64
C SER A 38 -29.02 -6.18 17.37
N VAL A 39 -28.88 -4.95 17.88
CA VAL A 39 -29.88 -3.88 17.67
C VAL A 39 -29.73 -3.24 16.29
N ILE A 40 -28.49 -2.91 15.91
CA ILE A 40 -28.22 -2.14 14.68
C ILE A 40 -28.24 -3.06 13.45
N HIS A 41 -27.66 -4.25 13.56
CA HIS A 41 -27.56 -5.19 12.45
C HIS A 41 -27.65 -6.64 12.92
N PRO A 42 -28.85 -7.24 12.95
CA PRO A 42 -29.07 -8.61 13.43
C PRO A 42 -28.29 -9.69 12.66
N ALA A 43 -27.88 -9.39 11.43
CA ALA A 43 -27.10 -10.31 10.59
C ALA A 43 -25.58 -10.26 10.87
N ALA A 44 -25.06 -9.20 11.51
CA ALA A 44 -23.65 -9.17 11.91
C ALA A 44 -23.44 -9.97 13.20
N SER A 45 -22.56 -10.97 13.13
CA SER A 45 -22.08 -11.67 14.32
C SER A 45 -20.91 -10.91 14.96
N VAL A 46 -20.92 -10.85 16.29
CA VAL A 46 -19.77 -10.45 17.10
C VAL A 46 -19.21 -11.69 17.78
N GLU A 47 -17.96 -12.01 17.48
CA GLU A 47 -17.30 -13.23 17.97
C GLU A 47 -16.00 -12.90 18.70
N GLY A 48 -15.77 -13.57 19.83
CA GLY A 48 -14.51 -13.50 20.57
C GLY A 48 -13.51 -14.53 20.04
N VAL A 49 -12.39 -14.08 19.49
CA VAL A 49 -11.30 -14.94 19.03
C VAL A 49 -10.15 -14.85 20.02
N HIS A 50 -9.83 -15.98 20.65
CA HIS A 50 -8.68 -16.06 21.54
C HIS A 50 -7.47 -16.65 20.81
N LYS A 51 -6.35 -15.93 20.88
CA LYS A 51 -5.05 -16.41 20.39
C LYS A 51 -4.03 -16.32 21.52
N LYS A 52 -3.43 -17.45 21.90
CA LYS A 52 -2.33 -17.47 22.86
C LYS A 52 -1.09 -16.84 22.22
N ILE A 53 -0.43 -15.93 22.93
CA ILE A 53 0.82 -15.31 22.47
C ILE A 53 1.94 -16.35 22.54
N ASN A 54 2.64 -16.54 21.41
CA ASN A 54 3.89 -17.27 21.38
C ASN A 54 5.03 -16.29 21.68
N LEU A 55 5.79 -16.52 22.76
CA LEU A 55 6.91 -15.66 23.13
C LEU A 55 8.15 -15.89 22.25
N ALA A 56 8.23 -17.03 21.56
CA ALA A 56 9.33 -17.35 20.66
C ALA A 56 9.14 -16.78 19.25
N ASP A 57 7.97 -16.20 18.96
CA ASP A 57 7.70 -15.59 17.67
C ASP A 57 8.13 -14.12 17.72
N ASP A 58 8.96 -13.71 16.77
CA ASP A 58 9.49 -12.33 16.69
C ASP A 58 8.45 -11.36 16.13
N ILE A 59 7.49 -11.88 15.34
CA ILE A 59 6.45 -11.08 14.70
C ILE A 59 5.12 -11.30 15.42
N LEU A 60 4.62 -10.25 16.04
CA LEU A 60 3.30 -10.26 16.67
C LEU A 60 2.20 -10.09 15.62
N GLY A 61 1.11 -10.84 15.77
CA GLY A 61 0.04 -10.85 14.78
C GLY A 61 -0.90 -9.65 14.90
N TRP A 62 -1.14 -9.21 16.13
CA TRP A 62 -2.05 -8.11 16.46
C TRP A 62 -1.39 -7.14 17.43
N GLU A 63 -1.76 -5.87 17.38
CA GLU A 63 -1.13 -4.82 18.19
C GLU A 63 -1.37 -5.04 19.71
N HIS A 64 -2.55 -5.59 20.07
CA HIS A 64 -2.90 -5.85 21.46
C HIS A 64 -1.98 -6.87 22.16
N GLU A 65 -1.26 -7.70 21.39
CA GLU A 65 -0.31 -8.68 21.94
C GLU A 65 0.85 -7.95 22.67
N ARG A 66 1.30 -6.79 22.16
CA ARG A 66 2.36 -5.97 22.79
C ARG A 66 1.96 -5.47 24.17
N PHE A 67 0.74 -4.96 24.28
CA PHE A 67 0.19 -4.49 25.56
C PHE A 67 0.00 -5.66 26.54
N SER A 68 -0.40 -6.82 26.04
CA SER A 68 -0.58 -8.03 26.85
C SER A 68 0.73 -8.60 27.41
N ILE A 69 1.85 -8.48 26.68
CA ILE A 69 3.20 -8.81 27.19
C ILE A 69 3.55 -7.93 28.39
N ARG A 70 3.20 -6.63 28.33
CA ARG A 70 3.35 -5.67 29.44
C ARG A 70 2.29 -5.82 30.53
N ARG A 71 1.49 -6.89 30.50
CA ARG A 71 0.41 -7.20 31.46
C ARG A 71 -0.72 -6.15 31.49
N LEU A 72 -0.89 -5.37 30.42
CA LEU A 72 -2.01 -4.44 30.27
C LEU A 72 -3.19 -5.17 29.61
N PRO A 73 -4.43 -4.99 30.10
CA PRO A 73 -5.60 -5.55 29.46
C PRO A 73 -5.84 -4.85 28.12
N ALA A 74 -5.71 -5.59 27.03
CA ALA A 74 -5.89 -5.08 25.68
C ALA A 74 -6.58 -6.10 24.79
N PHE A 75 -7.26 -5.60 23.76
CA PHE A 75 -7.91 -6.38 22.72
C PHE A 75 -7.90 -5.57 21.42
N THR A 76 -7.91 -6.26 20.29
CA THR A 76 -8.06 -5.65 18.96
C THR A 76 -9.44 -5.98 18.41
N LEU A 77 -10.18 -4.99 17.90
CA LEU A 77 -11.39 -5.20 17.12
C LEU A 77 -11.02 -5.21 15.64
N SER A 78 -11.42 -6.26 14.93
CA SER A 78 -11.19 -6.38 13.48
C SER A 78 -12.28 -7.18 12.81
N THR A 79 -12.52 -6.94 11.52
CA THR A 79 -13.41 -7.77 10.69
C THR A 79 -12.70 -8.99 10.11
N LEU A 80 -11.38 -9.09 10.28
CA LEU A 80 -10.58 -10.23 9.86
C LEU A 80 -10.53 -11.27 10.99
N LYS A 81 -10.76 -12.54 10.65
CA LYS A 81 -10.70 -13.65 11.61
C LYS A 81 -9.27 -14.04 11.98
N SER A 82 -8.33 -13.88 11.05
CA SER A 82 -6.92 -14.22 11.24
C SER A 82 -6.05 -13.04 10.86
N HIS A 83 -4.96 -12.83 11.59
CA HIS A 83 -3.96 -11.81 11.25
C HIS A 83 -3.16 -12.15 9.99
N LYS A 84 -3.22 -13.40 9.52
CA LYS A 84 -2.52 -13.87 8.31
C LYS A 84 -3.32 -13.65 7.02
N ASP A 85 -4.46 -12.97 7.09
CA ASP A 85 -5.26 -12.69 5.90
C ASP A 85 -4.48 -11.80 4.93
N PHE A 86 -4.49 -12.17 3.64
CA PHE A 86 -3.76 -11.47 2.58
C PHE A 86 -4.25 -10.04 2.40
N ARG A 87 -5.51 -9.76 2.76
CA ARG A 87 -6.11 -8.42 2.68
C ARG A 87 -5.35 -7.37 3.49
N LYS A 88 -4.61 -7.78 4.52
CA LYS A 88 -3.79 -6.88 5.36
C LYS A 88 -2.47 -6.47 4.70
N TYR A 89 -1.96 -7.27 3.75
CA TYR A 89 -0.62 -7.14 3.17
C TYR A 89 -0.62 -6.89 1.66
N THR A 90 -1.74 -6.40 1.11
CA THR A 90 -1.88 -6.18 -0.33
C THR A 90 -1.50 -4.76 -0.74
N ILE A 91 -0.83 -4.64 -1.89
CA ILE A 91 -0.59 -3.34 -2.55
C ILE A 91 -1.89 -2.81 -3.18
N MET A 92 -2.88 -3.68 -3.40
CA MET A 92 -4.17 -3.35 -4.01
C MET A 92 -5.16 -2.72 -3.02
N ASP A 93 -4.69 -2.20 -1.89
CA ASP A 93 -5.52 -1.46 -0.93
C ASP A 93 -5.87 -0.07 -1.47
N THR A 94 -6.86 -0.07 -2.37
CA THR A 94 -7.39 1.10 -3.06
C THR A 94 -8.78 1.45 -2.54
N ARG A 95 -9.20 2.70 -2.72
CA ARG A 95 -10.53 3.17 -2.31
C ARG A 95 -11.66 2.36 -2.95
N GLU A 96 -11.47 1.87 -4.17
CA GLU A 96 -12.50 1.13 -4.92
C GLU A 96 -12.85 -0.21 -4.28
N ASN A 97 -11.89 -0.85 -3.60
CA ASN A 97 -12.11 -2.13 -2.92
C ASN A 97 -12.72 -1.96 -1.52
N LEU A 98 -12.92 -0.72 -1.05
CA LEU A 98 -13.46 -0.41 0.27
C LEU A 98 -14.99 -0.25 0.21
N ASP A 99 -15.70 -1.09 0.98
CA ASP A 99 -17.13 -0.90 1.20
C ASP A 99 -17.37 0.18 2.27
N PHE A 100 -17.85 1.33 1.80
CA PHE A 100 -18.09 2.50 2.63
C PHE A 100 -19.25 2.29 3.63
N ASP A 101 -20.36 1.67 3.20
CA ASP A 101 -21.52 1.48 4.07
C ASP A 101 -21.24 0.45 5.16
N ARG A 102 -20.41 -0.56 4.90
CA ARG A 102 -19.87 -1.45 5.95
C ARG A 102 -19.10 -0.69 7.02
N LEU A 103 -18.17 0.18 6.60
CA LEU A 103 -17.36 0.93 7.55
C LEU A 103 -18.22 1.84 8.44
N VAL A 104 -19.18 2.55 7.87
CA VAL A 104 -20.09 3.43 8.62
C VAL A 104 -20.91 2.63 9.64
N ARG A 105 -21.46 1.47 9.23
CA ARG A 105 -22.22 0.59 10.12
C ARG A 105 -21.37 0.09 11.28
N ASN A 106 -20.17 -0.43 10.98
CA ASN A 106 -19.26 -0.94 11.99
C ASN A 106 -18.77 0.16 12.95
N ALA A 107 -18.52 1.37 12.43
CA ALA A 107 -18.21 2.54 13.24
C ALA A 107 -19.37 2.91 14.19
N LYS A 108 -20.63 2.88 13.70
CA LYS A 108 -21.82 3.12 14.53
C LYS A 108 -21.92 2.08 15.66
N ILE A 109 -21.71 0.80 15.36
CA ILE A 109 -21.74 -0.28 16.36
C ILE A 109 -20.67 -0.07 17.44
N ILE A 110 -19.44 0.26 17.04
CA ILE A 110 -18.33 0.46 17.99
C ILE A 110 -18.56 1.72 18.84
N ALA A 111 -19.00 2.81 18.23
CA ALA A 111 -19.31 4.05 18.95
C ALA A 111 -20.39 3.80 20.00
N GLU A 112 -21.49 3.16 19.60
CA GLU A 112 -22.61 2.83 20.50
C GLU A 112 -22.17 1.91 21.65
N ALA A 113 -21.40 0.86 21.35
CA ALA A 113 -20.85 -0.03 22.38
C ALA A 113 -19.93 0.70 23.37
N LEU A 114 -19.13 1.64 22.88
CA LEU A 114 -18.25 2.46 23.71
C LEU A 114 -19.06 3.41 24.60
N ALA A 115 -20.07 4.08 24.05
CA ALA A 115 -20.95 4.95 24.84
C ALA A 115 -21.72 4.17 25.91
N ARG A 116 -22.25 2.98 25.59
CA ARG A 116 -22.88 2.10 26.58
C ARG A 116 -21.92 1.70 27.68
N HIS A 117 -20.67 1.40 27.34
CA HIS A 117 -19.66 1.05 28.32
C HIS A 117 -19.29 2.23 29.24
N ILE A 118 -19.19 3.45 28.70
CA ILE A 118 -18.84 4.65 29.50
C ILE A 118 -20.00 5.10 30.38
N TYR A 119 -21.20 5.19 29.83
CA TYR A 119 -22.36 5.72 30.53
C TYR A 119 -23.16 4.65 31.30
N ASN A 120 -22.79 3.37 31.14
CA ASN A 120 -23.44 2.22 31.76
C ASN A 120 -24.96 2.21 31.54
N VAL A 121 -25.40 2.55 30.33
CA VAL A 121 -26.82 2.62 29.95
C VAL A 121 -27.23 1.28 29.32
N PRO A 122 -28.27 0.61 29.85
CA PRO A 122 -28.57 -0.79 29.52
C PRO A 122 -29.20 -1.01 28.15
N SER A 123 -29.86 -0.01 27.56
CA SER A 123 -30.52 -0.14 26.26
C SER A 123 -30.92 1.21 25.64
N GLY A 124 -30.91 1.27 24.31
CA GLY A 124 -31.21 2.46 23.51
C GLY A 124 -30.14 2.72 22.46
N GLU A 125 -30.47 3.51 21.44
CA GLU A 125 -29.46 4.17 20.60
C GLU A 125 -29.08 5.47 21.30
N ILE A 126 -27.91 5.50 21.96
CA ILE A 126 -27.40 6.70 22.65
C ILE A 126 -27.13 7.78 21.62
N PHE A 127 -26.50 7.40 20.51
CA PHE A 127 -26.30 8.25 19.34
C PHE A 127 -27.53 8.20 18.44
N GLY A 128 -28.62 8.81 18.90
CA GLY A 128 -29.82 9.01 18.09
C GLY A 128 -29.58 9.89 16.84
N ASN A 129 -30.65 10.20 16.10
CA ASN A 129 -30.58 10.85 14.78
C ASN A 129 -29.66 12.08 14.68
N SER A 130 -29.55 12.93 15.71
CA SER A 130 -28.73 14.15 15.65
C SER A 130 -27.25 13.94 15.95
N TRP A 131 -26.88 12.88 16.69
CA TRP A 131 -25.49 12.55 17.06
C TRP A 131 -24.97 11.32 16.34
N ASN A 132 -25.63 10.94 15.24
CA ASN A 132 -25.26 9.79 14.44
C ASN A 132 -23.92 10.04 13.71
N VAL A 133 -23.29 8.94 13.30
CA VAL A 133 -22.02 8.97 12.56
C VAL A 133 -22.21 9.72 11.24
N ASP A 134 -21.48 10.82 11.05
CA ASP A 134 -21.52 11.58 9.80
C ASP A 134 -20.80 10.83 8.68
N LYS A 135 -21.60 10.35 7.71
CA LYS A 135 -21.11 9.67 6.52
C LYS A 135 -20.17 10.58 5.72
N LYS A 136 -20.51 11.85 5.51
CA LYS A 136 -19.72 12.75 4.65
C LYS A 136 -18.33 13.00 5.24
N HIS A 137 -18.24 13.11 6.56
CA HIS A 137 -16.96 13.22 7.25
C HIS A 137 -16.07 12.00 7.03
N ILE A 138 -16.60 10.79 7.21
CA ILE A 138 -15.86 9.54 6.97
C ILE A 138 -15.42 9.46 5.50
N GLU A 139 -16.30 9.81 4.57
CA GLU A 139 -16.01 9.75 3.15
C GLU A 139 -14.83 10.66 2.75
N THR A 140 -14.83 11.88 3.30
CA THR A 140 -13.76 12.88 3.10
C THR A 140 -12.43 12.36 3.62
N TRP A 141 -12.43 11.75 4.81
CA TRP A 141 -11.21 11.16 5.38
C TRP A 141 -10.69 9.98 4.59
N ILE A 142 -11.57 9.08 4.12
CA ILE A 142 -11.15 7.97 3.28
C ILE A 142 -10.52 8.50 1.99
N ASN A 143 -11.12 9.52 1.36
CA ASN A 143 -10.55 10.15 0.16
C ASN A 143 -9.15 10.70 0.44
N TYR A 144 -8.99 11.42 1.55
CA TYR A 144 -7.72 12.00 1.94
C TYR A 144 -6.65 10.92 2.21
N VAL A 145 -6.99 9.91 3.02
CA VAL A 145 -6.06 8.83 3.41
C VAL A 145 -5.71 7.94 2.22
N ALA A 146 -6.64 7.71 1.30
CA ALA A 146 -6.39 6.95 0.07
C ALA A 146 -5.54 7.72 -0.95
N SER A 147 -5.54 9.06 -0.92
CA SER A 147 -4.74 9.88 -1.83
C SER A 147 -3.26 9.96 -1.45
N LEU A 148 -2.92 9.58 -0.22
CA LEU A 148 -1.57 9.68 0.32
C LEU A 148 -0.89 8.29 0.39
N PRO A 149 0.40 8.18 0.07
CA PRO A 149 1.15 6.95 0.26
C PRO A 149 1.36 6.69 1.77
N ARG A 150 0.99 5.49 2.22
CA ARG A 150 1.00 5.09 3.65
C ARG A 150 2.13 4.14 4.00
N SER A 151 3.23 4.18 3.27
CA SER A 151 4.32 3.25 3.51
C SER A 151 4.99 3.55 4.87
N PRO A 152 5.44 2.53 5.62
CA PRO A 152 6.08 2.73 6.93
C PRO A 152 7.29 3.66 6.88
N GLN A 153 7.99 3.73 5.75
CA GLN A 153 9.14 4.61 5.56
C GLN A 153 8.76 6.08 5.64
N ILE A 154 7.62 6.44 5.04
CA ILE A 154 7.10 7.80 5.07
C ILE A 154 6.59 8.07 6.48
N LEU A 155 5.78 7.17 7.04
CA LEU A 155 5.16 7.33 8.37
C LEU A 155 6.17 7.31 9.54
N SER A 156 7.39 6.82 9.35
CA SER A 156 8.42 6.86 10.39
C SER A 156 9.11 8.23 10.50
N SER A 157 8.94 9.12 9.51
CA SER A 157 9.50 10.47 9.59
C SER A 157 8.82 11.26 10.70
N LYS A 158 9.55 12.17 11.37
CA LYS A 158 8.98 13.01 12.44
C LYS A 158 7.99 14.04 11.89
N ASP A 159 8.17 14.45 10.63
CA ASP A 159 7.45 15.56 10.01
C ASP A 159 6.38 15.06 9.03
N ASN A 160 5.52 14.16 9.49
CA ASN A 160 4.47 13.60 8.65
C ASN A 160 3.26 14.52 8.54
N LEU A 161 2.99 14.98 7.32
CA LEU A 161 1.80 15.77 7.02
C LEU A 161 0.51 15.06 7.44
N LEU A 162 0.39 13.75 7.20
CA LEU A 162 -0.79 12.97 7.55
C LEU A 162 -1.04 12.94 9.07
N VAL A 163 0.01 12.71 9.87
CA VAL A 163 -0.08 12.69 11.34
C VAL A 163 -0.36 14.09 11.89
N ALA A 164 0.27 15.12 11.32
CA ALA A 164 -0.01 16.52 11.67
C ALA A 164 -1.47 16.90 11.36
N THR A 165 -1.99 16.51 10.18
CA THR A 165 -3.39 16.74 9.81
C THR A 165 -4.35 16.05 10.78
N PHE A 166 -4.07 14.80 11.16
CA PHE A 166 -4.86 14.12 12.20
C PHE A 166 -4.80 14.84 13.54
N LYS A 167 -3.61 15.28 13.97
CA LYS A 167 -3.46 16.04 15.21
C LYS A 167 -4.28 17.33 15.19
N ASP A 168 -4.20 18.10 14.11
CA ASP A 168 -4.89 19.39 13.98
C ASP A 168 -6.40 19.22 13.91
N THR A 169 -6.88 18.18 13.23
CA THR A 169 -8.30 17.87 13.15
C THR A 169 -8.85 17.35 14.48
N PHE A 170 -8.13 16.45 15.16
CA PHE A 170 -8.52 16.02 16.50
C PHE A 170 -8.51 17.17 17.50
N ASN A 171 -7.56 18.11 17.42
CA ASN A 171 -7.51 19.29 18.28
C ASN A 171 -8.74 20.22 18.14
N LYS A 172 -9.47 20.16 17.02
CA LYS A 172 -10.73 20.90 16.85
C LYS A 172 -11.87 20.31 17.69
N TYR A 173 -11.86 19.00 17.92
CA TYR A 173 -12.95 18.27 18.58
C TYR A 173 -12.60 17.82 20.01
N LEU A 174 -11.32 17.61 20.31
CA LEU A 174 -10.82 17.04 21.55
C LEU A 174 -9.84 18.02 22.21
N ARG A 175 -9.78 17.98 23.55
CA ARG A 175 -8.75 18.67 24.34
C ARG A 175 -7.57 17.73 24.55
N ASP A 176 -6.35 18.29 24.58
CA ASP A 176 -5.09 17.57 24.86
C ASP A 176 -4.70 16.43 23.89
N VAL A 177 -4.72 16.69 22.58
CA VAL A 177 -4.23 15.71 21.59
C VAL A 177 -2.69 15.70 21.57
N ARG A 178 -2.10 14.55 21.91
CA ARG A 178 -0.65 14.34 21.88
C ARG A 178 -0.28 13.25 20.88
N VAL A 179 0.77 13.49 20.11
CA VAL A 179 1.38 12.49 19.23
C VAL A 179 2.48 11.80 20.02
N THR A 180 2.34 10.49 20.23
CA THR A 180 3.34 9.66 20.93
C THR A 180 4.11 8.82 19.92
N ASN A 181 5.42 9.05 19.82
CA ASN A 181 6.29 8.19 19.03
C ASN A 181 6.71 7.01 19.91
N ALA A 182 6.22 5.81 19.57
CA ALA A 182 6.60 4.59 20.28
C ALA A 182 8.06 4.24 19.94
N VAL A 183 8.90 4.14 20.97
CA VAL A 183 10.26 3.62 20.80
C VAL A 183 10.17 2.10 20.60
N PRO A 184 10.83 1.53 19.57
CA PRO A 184 10.85 0.07 19.38
C PRO A 184 11.45 -0.61 20.61
N ASP A 185 10.87 -1.74 21.01
CA ASP A 185 11.39 -2.53 22.13
C ASP A 185 12.62 -3.30 21.65
N LYS A 186 13.63 -3.50 22.50
CA LYS A 186 14.87 -4.21 22.10
C LYS A 186 14.65 -5.68 21.73
N ARG A 187 13.49 -6.22 22.12
CA ARG A 187 13.07 -7.58 21.82
C ARG A 187 12.46 -7.70 20.42
N ASP A 188 11.94 -6.60 19.87
CA ASP A 188 11.37 -6.62 18.53
C ASP A 188 12.51 -6.70 17.50
N PRO A 189 12.29 -7.36 16.35
CA PRO A 189 13.30 -7.43 15.31
C PRO A 189 13.61 -6.03 14.76
N ASP A 190 14.89 -5.75 14.51
CA ASP A 190 15.31 -4.51 13.88
C ASP A 190 14.87 -4.48 12.41
N PHE A 191 13.98 -3.56 12.08
CA PHE A 191 13.55 -3.32 10.70
C PHE A 191 14.41 -2.23 10.06
N GLN A 192 15.12 -2.58 8.99
CA GLN A 192 15.74 -1.59 8.13
C GLN A 192 14.79 -1.24 6.98
N PHE A 193 14.31 0.00 6.99
CA PHE A 193 13.51 0.53 5.89
C PHE A 193 14.40 0.93 4.71
N TYR A 194 14.22 0.28 3.58
CA TYR A 194 14.82 0.73 2.32
C TYR A 194 14.17 2.04 1.89
N GLN A 195 14.98 3.04 1.54
CA GLN A 195 14.50 4.27 0.92
C GLN A 195 13.91 3.97 -0.47
N ILE A 196 13.11 4.91 -0.99
CA ILE A 196 12.53 4.82 -2.33
C ILE A 196 13.69 4.57 -3.31
N ALA A 197 13.70 3.41 -3.96
CA ALA A 197 14.71 3.08 -4.95
C ALA A 197 14.50 4.00 -6.17
N SER A 198 15.21 5.12 -6.21
CA SER A 198 15.29 5.96 -7.40
C SER A 198 16.22 5.26 -8.40
N GLY A 199 15.66 4.36 -9.19
CA GLY A 199 16.34 3.72 -10.30
C GLY A 199 16.07 4.47 -11.60
N THR A 200 17.11 4.77 -12.37
CA THR A 200 16.93 5.18 -13.76
C THR A 200 16.58 3.94 -14.58
N VAL A 201 15.34 3.82 -15.03
CA VAL A 201 14.94 2.77 -15.98
C VAL A 201 15.39 3.21 -17.36
N ASN A 202 16.57 2.73 -17.77
CA ASN A 202 17.07 2.97 -19.11
C ASN A 202 16.33 2.05 -20.09
N VAL A 203 15.44 2.62 -20.89
CA VAL A 203 14.75 1.91 -21.97
C VAL A 203 15.60 2.03 -23.22
N TYR A 204 16.33 0.97 -23.56
CA TYR A 204 17.08 0.88 -24.81
C TYR A 204 16.23 0.19 -25.86
N SER A 205 16.18 0.75 -27.07
CA SER A 205 15.69 0.03 -28.24
C SER A 205 16.67 -1.09 -28.58
N VAL A 206 16.21 -2.34 -28.57
CA VAL A 206 17.00 -3.50 -29.04
C VAL A 206 17.23 -3.38 -30.55
N LYS A 207 18.30 -4.02 -31.06
CA LYS A 207 18.68 -4.03 -32.46
C LYS A 207 17.45 -4.22 -33.39
N PRO A 208 17.06 -3.19 -34.17
CA PRO A 208 15.93 -3.32 -35.07
C PRO A 208 16.32 -4.23 -36.24
N ALA A 209 15.39 -5.06 -36.71
CA ALA A 209 15.61 -5.94 -37.86
C ALA A 209 16.06 -5.18 -39.13
N ILE A 210 15.71 -3.89 -39.22
CA ILE A 210 16.11 -2.97 -40.28
C ILE A 210 17.62 -2.78 -40.35
N PHE A 211 18.34 -2.90 -39.22
CA PHE A 211 19.79 -2.73 -39.19
C PHE A 211 20.50 -3.74 -40.08
N ASP A 212 20.10 -5.03 -40.02
CA ASP A 212 20.72 -6.06 -40.85
C ASP A 212 20.42 -5.85 -42.33
N LEU A 213 19.22 -5.38 -42.68
CA LEU A 213 18.86 -5.04 -44.06
C LEU A 213 19.69 -3.86 -44.58
N VAL A 214 19.91 -2.81 -43.79
CA VAL A 214 20.76 -1.67 -44.17
C VAL A 214 22.21 -2.11 -44.35
N VAL A 215 22.73 -2.97 -43.48
CA VAL A 215 24.09 -3.52 -43.62
C VAL A 215 24.21 -4.39 -44.87
N THR A 216 23.23 -5.24 -45.17
CA THR A 216 23.21 -6.05 -46.40
C THR A 216 23.18 -5.17 -47.66
N ILE A 217 22.35 -4.12 -47.69
CA ILE A 217 22.34 -3.15 -48.80
C ILE A 217 23.70 -2.47 -48.95
N GLY A 218 24.33 -2.07 -47.84
CA GLY A 218 25.66 -1.48 -47.83
C GLY A 218 26.73 -2.40 -48.44
N ILE A 219 26.71 -3.69 -48.09
CA ILE A 219 27.63 -4.70 -48.63
C ILE A 219 27.41 -4.91 -50.13
N ILE A 220 26.16 -4.98 -50.58
CA ILE A 220 25.83 -5.12 -52.02
C ILE A 220 26.36 -3.92 -52.81
N LEU A 221 26.11 -2.70 -52.33
CA LEU A 221 26.56 -1.49 -53.00
C LEU A 221 28.09 -1.41 -53.07
N TYR A 222 28.79 -1.78 -51.99
CA TYR A 222 30.24 -1.84 -51.96
C TYR A 222 30.82 -2.79 -53.01
N LEU A 223 30.29 -4.01 -53.11
CA LEU A 223 30.73 -4.98 -54.11
C LEU A 223 30.44 -4.52 -55.54
N LEU A 224 29.31 -3.86 -55.77
CA LEU A 224 28.94 -3.31 -57.08
C LEU A 224 29.92 -2.23 -57.53
N VAL A 225 30.30 -1.32 -56.63
CA VAL A 225 31.31 -0.27 -56.93
C VAL A 225 32.65 -0.89 -57.29
N ILE A 226 33.11 -1.91 -56.55
CA ILE A 226 34.37 -2.60 -56.87
C ILE A 226 34.28 -3.29 -58.23
N TYR A 227 33.18 -3.97 -58.51
CA TYR A 227 32.98 -4.64 -59.80
C TYR A 227 33.02 -3.64 -60.96
N LEU A 228 32.29 -2.53 -60.86
CA LEU A 228 32.32 -1.46 -61.87
C LEU A 228 33.71 -0.84 -62.02
N PHE A 229 34.47 -0.69 -60.93
CA PHE A 229 35.83 -0.18 -61.00
C PHE A 229 36.76 -1.12 -61.78
N ILE A 230 36.64 -2.44 -61.55
CA ILE A 230 37.40 -3.47 -62.27
C ILE A 230 36.98 -3.54 -63.74
N ASP A 231 35.69 -3.44 -64.04
CA ASP A 231 35.17 -3.48 -65.41
C ASP A 231 35.51 -2.21 -66.22
N ARG A 232 35.60 -1.05 -65.55
CA ARG A 232 36.01 0.21 -66.18
C ARG A 232 37.53 0.40 -66.27
N LEU A 233 38.32 -0.41 -65.58
CA LEU A 233 39.79 -0.36 -65.63
C LEU A 233 40.38 -0.58 -67.03
N PRO A 234 39.92 -1.55 -67.85
CA PRO A 234 40.33 -1.67 -69.25
C PRO A 234 40.00 -0.44 -70.10
N SER A 235 38.84 0.19 -69.88
CA SER A 235 38.46 1.43 -70.57
C SER A 235 39.34 2.62 -70.14
N LEU A 236 39.69 2.71 -68.86
CA LEU A 236 40.63 3.70 -68.33
C LEU A 236 42.05 3.48 -68.88
N TYR A 237 42.48 2.21 -68.99
CA TYR A 237 43.75 1.84 -69.59
C TYR A 237 43.80 2.22 -71.08
N ASN A 238 42.74 1.92 -71.83
CA ASN A 238 42.64 2.30 -73.24
C ASN A 238 42.59 3.82 -73.43
N LEU A 239 41.92 4.57 -72.55
CA LEU A 239 41.93 6.03 -72.54
C LEU A 239 43.34 6.58 -72.25
N ALA A 240 44.04 6.04 -71.24
CA ALA A 240 45.42 6.43 -70.91
C ALA A 240 46.40 6.11 -72.07
N CYS A 241 46.25 4.96 -72.72
CA CYS A 241 46.99 4.62 -73.94
C CYS A 241 46.65 5.58 -75.10
N SER A 242 45.40 5.98 -75.28
CA SER A 242 45.02 6.96 -76.32
C SER A 242 45.61 8.36 -76.06
N PHE A 243 45.69 8.79 -74.80
CA PHE A 243 46.34 10.05 -74.42
C PHE A 243 47.86 10.03 -74.63
N THR A 244 48.51 8.88 -74.42
CA THR A 244 49.95 8.73 -74.66
C THR A 244 50.31 8.53 -76.14
N VAL A 245 49.40 8.02 -76.96
CA VAL A 245 49.56 7.96 -78.43
C VAL A 245 49.40 9.35 -79.07
N ASN A 246 48.43 10.16 -78.62
CA ASN A 246 48.22 11.52 -79.13
C ASN A 246 49.37 12.49 -78.80
N THR A 247 50.14 12.26 -77.73
CA THR A 247 51.35 13.05 -77.43
C THR A 247 52.55 12.69 -78.31
N LYS A 248 52.63 11.47 -78.87
CA LYS A 248 53.68 11.10 -79.81
C LYS A 248 53.51 11.70 -81.21
N ILE A 249 52.28 11.96 -81.66
CA ILE A 249 52.02 12.54 -83.00
C ILE A 249 52.34 14.05 -83.05
N LYS A 250 52.42 14.73 -81.91
CA LYS A 250 52.74 16.17 -81.85
C LYS A 250 54.23 16.51 -81.97
N ASN A 251 55.12 15.51 -82.01
CA ASN A 251 56.58 15.68 -81.97
C ASN A 251 57.30 15.17 -83.24
N ASN A 252 56.61 15.01 -84.37
CA ASN A 252 57.24 14.82 -85.69
C ASN A 252 57.01 16.03 -86.57
#